data_AF-H2J6Q3-F1
#
_entry.id   AF-H2J6Q3-F1
#
_cell.length_a   1.000
_cell.length_b   1.000
_cell.length_c   1.000
_cell.angle_alpha   90.00
_cell.angle_beta   90.00
_cell.angle_gamma   90.00
#
_symmetry.space_group_name_H-M   'P 1'
#
loop_
_entity.id
_entity.type
_entity.pdbx_description
1 polymer ?
#
loop_
_entity_poly.entity_id
_entity_poly.type
_entity_poly.pdbx_seq_one_letter_code
_entity_poly.pdbx_strand_id
1 'polypeptide(L)'
;MPGEPTELVEKLLQIFSNTKIGEIMTSPAIVVTPETSIRQVKDIMKIKKISGLPVVKKGLKLVGIISIEDIIKVLEKGNLSDFVLKWMTKSVVTINEEDTLSKFVELSQSHKYGRYPVLNNEGKVVGIITKYDVITWLFGKLGSIYVHDQRREKVLNREEYISKLTGDILQNKTASFEFKIDYNDITKIGIGATRLKSFLKKKGIDEKLVRKISIATYEAEANVVIHSESYGEIYCWELEDSIRLLIKDYGKGIENVELAMQEGYSTATEEVRAQGFGAGMGLPNMKRFSDKMTIISESGKGVIIEMLFFK
;
A
#
# COMPACT_ATOMS: atom_id res chain seq x y z
N MET A 1 16.40 -8.13 27.13
CA MET A 1 17.37 -7.64 26.12
C MET A 1 16.56 -6.87 25.08
N PRO A 2 16.89 -5.60 24.77
CA PRO A 2 16.21 -4.90 23.68
C PRO A 2 16.57 -5.59 22.36
N GLY A 3 15.55 -5.90 21.55
CA GLY A 3 15.68 -6.63 20.28
C GLY A 3 16.65 -5.93 19.31
N GLU A 4 17.39 -6.74 18.56
CA GLU A 4 18.51 -6.28 17.75
C GLU A 4 18.14 -5.25 16.66
N PRO A 5 19.01 -4.27 16.36
CA PRO A 5 18.86 -3.32 15.24
C PRO A 5 18.83 -3.89 13.81
N THR A 6 18.77 -5.22 13.62
CA THR A 6 19.20 -5.89 12.38
C THR A 6 18.15 -5.87 11.26
N GLU A 7 16.87 -6.07 11.56
CA GLU A 7 15.82 -6.27 10.54
C GLU A 7 15.50 -5.00 9.72
N LEU A 8 15.46 -3.83 10.37
CA LEU A 8 15.21 -2.56 9.68
C LEU A 8 16.37 -2.19 8.75
N VAL A 9 17.60 -2.46 9.20
CA VAL A 9 18.82 -2.23 8.41
C VAL A 9 18.82 -3.13 7.19
N GLU A 10 18.48 -4.41 7.32
CA GLU A 10 18.36 -5.34 6.20
C GLU A 10 17.30 -4.89 5.16
N LYS A 11 16.13 -4.46 5.62
CA LYS A 11 15.08 -3.92 4.74
C LYS A 11 15.54 -2.66 4.01
N LEU A 12 16.24 -1.75 4.71
CA LEU A 12 16.81 -0.56 4.09
C LEU A 12 17.86 -0.92 3.04
N LEU A 13 18.73 -1.90 3.30
CA LEU A 13 19.73 -2.36 2.34
C LEU A 13 19.07 -2.96 1.08
N GLN A 14 17.99 -3.73 1.23
CA GLN A 14 17.21 -4.24 0.09
C GLN A 14 16.58 -3.11 -0.74
N ILE A 15 15.98 -2.11 -0.07
CA ILE A 15 15.40 -0.93 -0.75
C ILE A 15 16.47 -0.22 -1.59
N PHE A 16 17.64 0.03 -1.02
CA PHE A 16 18.71 0.76 -1.71
C PHE A 16 19.27 -0.02 -2.90
N SER A 17 19.33 -1.36 -2.78
CA SER A 17 19.89 -2.23 -3.82
C SER A 17 18.95 -2.48 -4.99
N ASN A 18 17.64 -2.55 -4.74
CA ASN A 18 16.67 -2.98 -5.76
C ASN A 18 15.86 -1.84 -6.38
N THR A 19 15.81 -0.68 -5.74
CA THR A 19 15.00 0.45 -6.26
C THR A 19 15.73 1.13 -7.41
N LYS A 20 15.05 1.21 -8.55
CA LYS A 20 15.57 1.90 -9.74
C LYS A 20 15.31 3.41 -9.67
N ILE A 21 16.19 4.19 -10.29
CA ILE A 21 16.06 5.66 -10.35
C ILE A 21 14.77 6.09 -11.06
N GLY A 22 14.33 5.34 -12.06
CA GLY A 22 13.06 5.59 -12.75
C GLY A 22 11.83 5.56 -11.84
N GLU A 23 11.89 4.84 -10.71
CA GLU A 23 10.82 4.78 -9.71
C GLU A 23 10.81 5.99 -8.76
N ILE A 24 11.91 6.74 -8.71
CA ILE A 24 12.15 7.84 -7.75
C ILE A 24 12.09 9.20 -8.43
N MET A 25 12.57 9.28 -9.68
CA MET A 25 12.74 10.54 -10.39
C MET A 25 11.42 11.31 -10.57
N THR A 26 11.53 12.64 -10.64
CA THR A 26 10.43 13.46 -11.15
C THR A 26 10.37 13.31 -12.68
N SER A 27 9.24 12.81 -13.18
CA SER A 27 8.97 12.57 -14.59
C SER A 27 7.55 13.04 -14.97
N PRO A 28 7.34 13.58 -16.19
CA PRO A 28 8.35 13.87 -17.20
C PRO A 28 9.22 15.07 -16.83
N ALA A 29 10.48 15.07 -17.27
CA ALA A 29 11.37 16.22 -17.08
C ALA A 29 10.81 17.46 -17.79
N ILE A 30 10.78 18.59 -17.07
CA ILE A 30 10.57 19.89 -17.69
C ILE A 30 11.92 20.33 -18.27
N VAL A 31 11.95 20.57 -19.58
CA VAL A 31 13.18 20.86 -20.32
C VAL A 31 13.06 22.17 -21.10
N VAL A 32 14.20 22.75 -21.45
CA VAL A 32 14.31 23.93 -22.30
C VAL A 32 15.29 23.68 -23.44
N THR A 33 15.30 24.53 -24.46
CA THR A 33 16.27 24.45 -25.56
C THR A 33 17.41 25.45 -25.38
N PRO A 34 18.55 25.27 -26.06
CA PRO A 34 19.65 26.23 -26.01
C PRO A 34 19.25 27.67 -26.38
N GLU A 35 18.23 27.83 -27.23
CA GLU A 35 17.71 29.09 -27.75
C GLU A 35 16.61 29.70 -26.85
N THR A 36 16.22 29.02 -25.76
CA THR A 36 15.28 29.58 -24.79
C THR A 36 15.95 30.79 -24.10
N SER A 37 15.22 31.89 -23.92
CA SER A 37 15.75 33.09 -23.24
C SER A 37 15.81 32.89 -21.71
N ILE A 38 16.76 33.55 -21.04
CA ILE A 38 16.85 33.50 -19.57
C ILE A 38 15.56 34.01 -18.91
N ARG A 39 14.89 35.01 -19.49
CA ARG A 39 13.57 35.46 -19.04
C ARG A 39 12.55 34.32 -19.00
N GLN A 40 12.42 33.56 -20.09
CA GLN A 40 11.49 32.42 -20.17
C GLN A 40 11.87 31.33 -19.17
N VAL A 41 13.17 31.02 -19.02
CA VAL A 41 13.64 30.05 -18.01
C VAL A 41 13.23 30.47 -16.60
N LYS A 42 13.44 31.74 -16.24
CA LYS A 42 13.03 32.30 -14.95
C LYS A 42 11.53 32.15 -14.73
N ASP A 43 10.72 32.44 -15.74
CA ASP A 43 9.26 32.34 -15.64
C ASP A 43 8.81 30.88 -15.50
N ILE A 44 9.41 29.95 -16.25
CA ILE A 44 9.17 28.50 -16.10
C ILE A 44 9.53 28.05 -14.68
N MET A 45 10.72 28.41 -14.18
CA MET A 45 11.19 28.05 -12.84
C MET A 45 10.23 28.57 -11.75
N LYS A 46 9.78 29.81 -11.87
CA LYS A 46 8.83 30.42 -10.93
C LYS A 46 7.47 29.71 -10.95
N ILE A 47 6.90 29.50 -12.14
CA ILE A 47 5.57 28.88 -12.31
C ILE A 47 5.60 27.43 -11.83
N LYS A 48 6.63 26.69 -12.21
CA LYS A 48 6.77 25.25 -11.90
C LYS A 48 7.39 25.00 -10.52
N LYS A 49 7.82 26.06 -9.81
CA LYS A 49 8.47 26.01 -8.51
C LYS A 49 9.69 25.08 -8.49
N ILE A 50 10.51 25.18 -9.53
CA ILE A 50 11.75 24.41 -9.72
C ILE A 50 12.95 25.33 -9.85
N SER A 51 14.13 24.84 -9.49
CA SER A 51 15.37 25.63 -9.42
C SER A 51 16.40 25.25 -10.48
N GLY A 52 16.05 24.34 -11.40
CA GLY A 52 16.93 23.92 -12.48
C GLY A 52 16.21 23.14 -13.57
N LEU A 53 16.74 23.22 -14.79
CA LEU A 53 16.15 22.66 -15.99
C LEU A 53 17.24 22.03 -16.87
N PRO A 54 17.08 20.77 -17.31
CA PRO A 54 17.87 20.20 -18.38
C PRO A 54 17.66 20.99 -19.67
N VAL A 55 18.75 21.21 -20.38
CA VAL A 55 18.75 21.83 -21.70
C VAL A 55 18.91 20.73 -22.73
N VAL A 56 17.95 20.61 -23.63
CA VAL A 56 17.89 19.53 -24.62
C VAL A 56 17.80 20.05 -26.04
N LYS A 57 18.32 19.27 -26.99
CA LYS A 57 18.07 19.43 -28.43
C LYS A 57 16.94 18.52 -28.91
N LYS A 58 16.69 18.52 -30.22
CA LYS A 58 15.72 17.63 -30.89
C LYS A 58 15.87 16.19 -30.41
N GLY A 59 14.75 15.53 -30.11
CA GLY A 59 14.72 14.17 -29.61
C GLY A 59 15.12 14.01 -28.14
N LEU A 60 15.03 15.08 -27.32
CA LEU A 60 15.33 15.09 -25.88
C LEU A 60 16.78 14.73 -25.54
N LYS A 61 17.72 15.01 -26.45
CA LYS A 61 19.15 14.81 -26.21
C LYS A 61 19.69 15.91 -25.30
N LEU A 62 20.24 15.53 -24.15
CA LEU A 62 20.82 16.46 -23.19
C LEU A 62 22.05 17.17 -23.78
N VAL A 63 22.10 18.48 -23.63
CA VAL A 63 23.25 19.31 -24.03
C VAL A 63 23.74 20.25 -22.94
N GLY A 64 23.00 20.37 -21.84
CA GLY A 64 23.41 21.18 -20.70
C GLY A 64 22.37 21.16 -19.57
N ILE A 65 22.65 21.91 -18.52
CA ILE A 65 21.71 22.19 -17.43
C ILE A 65 21.81 23.67 -17.08
N ILE A 66 20.67 24.29 -16.79
CA ILE A 66 20.59 25.68 -16.32
C ILE A 66 19.96 25.70 -14.93
N SER A 67 20.52 26.47 -14.00
CA SER A 67 20.02 26.57 -12.62
C SER A 67 19.69 28.00 -12.20
N ILE A 68 19.04 28.13 -11.04
CA ILE A 68 18.75 29.42 -10.45
C ILE A 68 20.03 30.21 -10.14
N GLU A 69 21.13 29.53 -9.80
CA GLU A 69 22.45 30.15 -9.61
C GLU A 69 22.96 30.80 -10.90
N ASP A 70 22.69 30.21 -12.06
CA ASP A 70 23.05 30.81 -13.35
C ASP A 70 22.16 32.03 -13.67
N ILE A 71 20.88 31.98 -13.30
CA ILE A 71 19.97 33.14 -13.43
C ILE A 71 20.44 34.30 -12.54
N ILE A 72 20.89 34.02 -11.31
CA ILE A 72 21.43 35.04 -10.40
C ILE A 72 22.64 35.73 -11.04
N LYS A 73 23.59 34.97 -11.60
CA LYS A 73 24.76 35.51 -12.32
C LYS A 73 24.36 36.38 -13.52
N VAL A 74 23.28 36.02 -14.22
CA VAL A 74 22.76 36.80 -15.36
C VAL A 74 22.16 38.13 -14.87
N LEU A 75 21.40 38.10 -13.77
CA LEU A 75 20.76 39.29 -13.19
C LEU A 75 21.79 40.33 -12.73
N GLU A 76 22.89 39.90 -12.12
CA GLU A 76 24.01 40.77 -11.74
C GLU A 76 24.62 41.51 -12.94
N LYS A 77 24.50 40.93 -14.14
CA LYS A 77 25.01 41.50 -15.40
C LYS A 77 23.95 42.21 -16.24
N GLY A 78 22.69 42.23 -15.78
CA GLY A 78 21.60 43.03 -16.38
C GLY A 78 21.05 42.53 -17.72
N ASN A 79 21.31 41.29 -18.17
CA ASN A 79 20.93 40.85 -19.52
C ASN A 79 20.04 39.58 -19.54
N LEU A 80 18.75 39.76 -19.28
CA LEU A 80 17.76 38.67 -19.29
C LEU A 80 17.33 38.20 -20.70
N SER A 81 17.77 38.89 -21.75
CA SER A 81 17.45 38.56 -23.15
C SER A 81 18.41 37.55 -23.76
N ASP A 82 19.53 37.25 -23.07
CA ASP A 82 20.47 36.22 -23.51
C ASP A 82 19.81 34.83 -23.59
N PHE A 83 20.36 33.98 -24.46
CA PHE A 83 19.97 32.58 -24.58
C PHE A 83 20.65 31.69 -23.53
N VAL A 84 19.96 30.62 -23.14
CA VAL A 84 20.44 29.60 -22.20
C VAL A 84 21.79 29.03 -22.60
N LEU A 85 22.04 28.82 -23.90
CA LEU A 85 23.29 28.27 -24.43
C LEU A 85 24.55 28.97 -23.90
N LYS A 86 24.46 30.28 -23.62
CA LYS A 86 25.57 31.11 -23.14
C LYS A 86 25.88 30.88 -21.65
N TRP A 87 24.90 30.47 -20.87
CA TRP A 87 24.96 30.42 -19.40
C TRP A 87 24.87 29.01 -18.81
N MET A 88 24.38 28.03 -19.58
CA MET A 88 24.22 26.66 -19.11
C MET A 88 25.55 25.98 -18.81
N THR A 89 25.55 25.07 -17.84
CA THR A 89 26.64 24.12 -17.64
C THR A 89 26.56 23.02 -18.69
N LYS A 90 27.64 22.81 -19.46
CA LYS A 90 27.71 21.83 -20.55
C LYS A 90 28.15 20.43 -20.08
N SER A 91 29.04 20.37 -19.09
CA SER A 91 29.51 19.11 -18.50
C SER A 91 28.54 18.66 -17.42
N VAL A 92 27.50 17.94 -17.83
CA VAL A 92 26.42 17.52 -16.93
C VAL A 92 26.66 16.09 -16.47
N VAL A 93 26.69 15.90 -15.15
CA VAL A 93 26.65 14.55 -14.56
C VAL A 93 25.21 14.06 -14.60
N THR A 94 25.02 12.84 -15.11
CA THR A 94 23.71 12.22 -15.32
C THR A 94 23.67 10.85 -14.67
N ILE A 95 22.48 10.27 -14.59
CA ILE A 95 22.24 8.92 -14.12
C ILE A 95 21.22 8.25 -15.05
N ASN A 96 21.28 6.92 -15.20
CA ASN A 96 20.33 6.17 -16.00
C ASN A 96 19.06 5.84 -15.17
N GLU A 97 17.90 5.78 -15.81
CA GLU A 97 16.64 5.38 -15.13
C GLU A 97 16.68 3.95 -14.56
N GLU A 98 17.50 3.08 -15.15
CA GLU A 98 17.69 1.70 -14.71
C GLU A 98 18.78 1.54 -13.64
N ASP A 99 19.55 2.60 -13.34
CA ASP A 99 20.51 2.58 -12.22
C ASP A 99 19.78 2.45 -10.88
N THR A 100 20.51 2.04 -9.84
CA THR A 100 19.93 1.84 -8.50
C THR A 100 20.07 3.08 -7.62
N LEU A 101 19.25 3.15 -6.56
CA LEU A 101 19.38 4.19 -5.53
C LEU A 101 20.78 4.21 -4.89
N SER A 102 21.39 3.04 -4.63
CA SER A 102 22.79 2.96 -4.17
C SER A 102 23.74 3.71 -5.10
N LYS A 103 23.58 3.54 -6.43
CA LYS A 103 24.41 4.22 -7.41
C LYS A 103 24.24 5.73 -7.35
N PHE A 104 23.02 6.22 -7.16
CA PHE A 104 22.77 7.65 -6.95
C PHE A 104 23.43 8.18 -5.69
N VAL A 105 23.39 7.44 -4.58
CA VAL A 105 24.04 7.86 -3.33
C VAL A 105 25.54 8.04 -3.54
N GLU A 106 26.22 7.06 -4.15
CA GLU A 106 27.64 7.15 -4.51
C GLU A 106 27.93 8.36 -5.42
N LEU A 107 27.10 8.56 -6.45
CA LEU A 107 27.22 9.68 -7.38
C LEU A 107 27.05 11.04 -6.67
N SER A 108 26.12 11.12 -5.73
CA SER A 108 25.78 12.34 -4.97
C SER A 108 26.77 12.67 -3.85
N GLN A 109 27.60 11.71 -3.43
CA GLN A 109 28.70 11.90 -2.50
C GLN A 109 29.97 12.35 -3.24
N SER A 110 30.25 11.71 -4.39
CA SER A 110 31.39 12.08 -5.25
C SER A 110 31.23 13.45 -5.90
N HIS A 111 29.99 13.91 -6.11
CA HIS A 111 29.69 15.19 -6.72
C HIS A 111 28.73 16.01 -5.86
N LYS A 112 29.02 17.30 -5.66
CA LYS A 112 28.17 18.21 -4.85
C LYS A 112 27.09 18.92 -5.68
N TYR A 113 26.45 18.23 -6.63
CA TYR A 113 25.37 18.81 -7.43
C TYR A 113 24.02 18.63 -6.74
N GLY A 114 23.13 19.63 -6.87
CA GLY A 114 21.81 19.58 -6.26
C GLY A 114 20.80 18.69 -7.02
N ARG A 115 21.06 18.41 -8.29
CA ARG A 115 20.15 17.67 -9.18
C ARG A 115 20.89 17.01 -10.33
N TYR A 116 20.34 15.91 -10.82
CA TYR A 116 20.92 15.09 -11.88
C TYR A 116 19.84 14.80 -12.93
N PRO A 117 20.05 15.13 -14.21
CA PRO A 117 19.17 14.65 -15.27
C PRO A 117 19.22 13.13 -15.36
N VAL A 118 18.05 12.52 -15.51
CA VAL A 118 17.88 11.07 -15.68
C VAL A 118 17.71 10.77 -17.16
N LEU A 119 18.52 9.85 -17.66
CA LEU A 119 18.51 9.40 -19.05
C LEU A 119 17.93 7.98 -19.16
N ASN A 120 17.20 7.71 -20.23
CA ASN A 120 16.90 6.33 -20.61
C ASN A 120 18.07 5.66 -21.34
N ASN A 121 17.91 4.38 -21.67
CA ASN A 121 18.91 3.61 -22.43
C ASN A 121 19.18 4.16 -23.85
N GLU A 122 18.29 4.97 -24.41
CA GLU A 122 18.51 5.67 -25.68
C GLU A 122 19.26 7.00 -25.50
N GLY A 123 19.65 7.36 -24.27
CA GLY A 123 20.32 8.62 -23.94
C GLY A 123 19.40 9.85 -24.06
N LYS A 124 18.09 9.68 -23.90
CA LYS A 124 17.10 10.77 -23.87
C LYS A 124 16.79 11.17 -22.43
N VAL A 125 16.61 12.46 -22.18
CA VAL A 125 16.18 12.95 -20.86
C VAL A 125 14.74 12.53 -20.62
N VAL A 126 14.52 11.72 -19.59
CA VAL A 126 13.20 11.22 -19.18
C VAL A 126 12.75 11.82 -17.84
N GLY A 127 13.70 12.20 -16.98
CA GLY A 127 13.39 12.76 -15.68
C GLY A 127 14.52 13.60 -15.08
N ILE A 128 14.31 14.03 -13.85
CA ILE A 128 15.32 14.67 -13.00
C ILE A 128 15.22 14.01 -11.63
N ILE A 129 16.37 13.78 -11.00
CA ILE A 129 16.42 13.30 -9.62
C ILE A 129 17.28 14.23 -8.75
N THR A 130 16.79 14.49 -7.54
CA THR A 130 17.43 15.29 -6.50
C THR A 130 17.45 14.53 -5.18
N LYS A 131 18.22 15.03 -4.21
CA LYS A 131 18.15 14.51 -2.84
C LYS A 131 16.76 14.68 -2.23
N TYR A 132 16.02 15.72 -2.63
CA TYR A 132 14.63 15.91 -2.20
C TYR A 132 13.70 14.85 -2.76
N ASP A 133 13.86 14.44 -4.03
CA ASP A 133 13.08 13.35 -4.62
C ASP A 133 13.36 12.04 -3.88
N VAL A 134 14.64 11.73 -3.62
CA VAL A 134 15.02 10.56 -2.81
C VAL A 134 14.45 10.64 -1.40
N ILE A 135 14.57 11.78 -0.71
CA ILE A 135 14.04 11.95 0.65
C ILE A 135 12.51 11.85 0.64
N THR A 136 11.83 12.46 -0.30
CA THR A 136 10.35 12.44 -0.41
C THR A 136 9.87 11.05 -0.80
N TRP A 137 10.56 10.38 -1.71
CA TRP A 137 10.30 9.00 -2.07
C TRP A 137 10.60 8.07 -0.90
N LEU A 138 11.69 8.26 -0.16
CA LEU A 138 11.99 7.50 1.05
C LEU A 138 10.95 7.78 2.12
N PHE A 139 10.53 9.03 2.35
CA PHE A 139 9.41 9.32 3.26
C PHE A 139 8.09 8.80 2.73
N GLY A 140 7.91 8.65 1.42
CA GLY A 140 6.73 8.05 0.80
C GLY A 140 6.80 6.53 0.79
N LYS A 141 7.99 5.92 0.80
CA LYS A 141 8.24 4.48 0.78
C LYS A 141 8.35 3.94 2.19
N LEU A 142 9.13 4.59 3.05
CA LEU A 142 9.09 4.46 4.51
C LEU A 142 7.79 4.96 5.07
N GLY A 143 7.15 5.97 4.49
CA GLY A 143 5.78 6.36 4.81
C GLY A 143 4.77 5.42 4.18
N SER A 144 5.06 4.69 3.11
CA SER A 144 4.24 3.54 2.75
C SER A 144 4.55 2.40 3.69
N ILE A 145 5.76 2.23 4.22
CA ILE A 145 6.06 1.24 5.26
C ILE A 145 5.49 1.70 6.61
N TYR A 146 5.36 3.00 6.89
CA TYR A 146 4.94 3.63 8.15
C TYR A 146 3.48 4.07 8.14
N VAL A 147 2.87 4.34 6.99
CA VAL A 147 1.43 4.49 6.76
C VAL A 147 0.85 3.14 6.35
N HIS A 148 1.63 2.20 5.78
CA HIS A 148 1.26 0.79 5.91
C HIS A 148 1.53 0.29 7.33
N ASP A 149 2.51 0.76 8.13
CA ASP A 149 2.65 0.34 9.55
C ASP A 149 1.66 1.07 10.47
N GLN A 150 1.26 2.32 10.20
CA GLN A 150 0.23 3.05 10.95
C GLN A 150 -1.18 2.79 10.43
N ARG A 151 -1.38 2.37 9.17
CA ARG A 151 -2.64 1.73 8.72
C ARG A 151 -2.66 0.23 9.06
N ARG A 152 -1.52 -0.46 9.20
CA ARG A 152 -1.41 -1.80 9.82
C ARG A 152 -1.77 -1.70 11.31
N GLU A 153 -1.28 -0.70 12.03
CA GLU A 153 -1.71 -0.43 13.42
C GLU A 153 -3.16 0.07 13.49
N LYS A 154 -3.64 0.88 12.54
CA LYS A 154 -5.03 1.41 12.56
C LYS A 154 -6.10 0.46 12.01
N VAL A 155 -5.77 -0.56 11.23
CA VAL A 155 -6.77 -1.49 10.62
C VAL A 155 -6.59 -2.92 11.10
N LEU A 156 -5.34 -3.39 11.22
CA LEU A 156 -5.04 -4.78 11.53
C LEU A 156 -4.67 -5.00 13.01
N ASN A 157 -4.29 -3.95 13.75
CA ASN A 157 -3.84 -4.07 15.14
C ASN A 157 -4.55 -3.17 16.16
N ARG A 158 -5.72 -2.59 15.84
CA ARG A 158 -6.54 -1.94 16.86
C ARG A 158 -7.66 -2.86 17.33
N GLU A 159 -7.83 -2.77 18.64
CA GLU A 159 -9.07 -3.01 19.34
C GLU A 159 -10.19 -2.08 18.87
N GLU A 160 -10.18 -1.48 17.67
CA GLU A 160 -11.19 -0.53 17.17
C GLU A 160 -11.34 -0.65 15.65
N TYR A 161 -12.55 -0.87 15.15
CA TYR A 161 -12.91 -1.02 13.74
C TYR A 161 -14.06 -0.07 13.38
N ILE A 162 -13.91 0.75 12.33
CA ILE A 162 -15.01 1.61 11.86
C ILE A 162 -15.95 0.77 11.00
N SER A 163 -17.17 0.55 11.49
CA SER A 163 -18.21 -0.23 10.80
C SER A 163 -18.54 0.38 9.44
N LYS A 164 -18.50 -0.43 8.39
CA LYS A 164 -19.01 -0.01 7.07
C LYS A 164 -20.53 -0.12 6.98
N LEU A 165 -21.13 -0.92 7.87
CA LEU A 165 -22.58 -1.12 7.91
C LEU A 165 -23.31 0.00 8.66
N THR A 166 -22.67 0.60 9.66
CA THR A 166 -23.33 1.55 10.58
C THR A 166 -22.53 2.85 10.82
N GLY A 167 -21.23 2.89 10.51
CA GLY A 167 -20.38 4.06 10.68
C GLY A 167 -19.83 4.29 12.09
N ASP A 168 -20.22 3.47 13.06
CA ASP A 168 -19.71 3.52 14.44
C ASP A 168 -18.31 2.90 14.57
N ILE A 169 -17.67 3.12 15.72
CA ILE A 169 -16.37 2.56 16.05
C ILE A 169 -16.58 1.37 16.99
N LEU A 170 -16.32 0.16 16.49
CA LEU A 170 -16.40 -1.09 17.24
C LEU A 170 -15.09 -1.37 17.97
N GLN A 171 -15.09 -1.36 19.30
CA GLN A 171 -13.86 -1.65 20.03
C GLN A 171 -13.72 -3.16 20.35
N ASN A 172 -12.69 -3.90 19.93
CA ASN A 172 -12.49 -5.33 20.25
C ASN A 172 -12.55 -5.60 21.75
N LYS A 173 -12.02 -4.71 22.61
CA LYS A 173 -12.13 -4.82 24.08
C LYS A 173 -13.57 -4.85 24.59
N THR A 174 -14.48 -4.25 23.84
CA THR A 174 -15.92 -4.22 24.16
C THR A 174 -16.67 -5.41 23.54
N ALA A 175 -15.98 -6.27 22.78
CA ALA A 175 -16.59 -7.47 22.24
C ALA A 175 -17.06 -8.36 23.40
N SER A 176 -18.30 -8.83 23.29
CA SER A 176 -18.88 -9.74 24.26
C SER A 176 -18.28 -11.15 24.14
N PHE A 177 -17.64 -11.44 23.00
CA PHE A 177 -16.96 -12.69 22.71
C PHE A 177 -15.78 -12.46 21.76
N GLU A 178 -14.69 -13.19 22.02
CA GLU A 178 -13.47 -13.23 21.20
C GLU A 178 -13.01 -14.69 21.03
N PHE A 179 -12.54 -15.03 19.82
CA PHE A 179 -11.90 -16.32 19.55
C PHE A 179 -10.79 -16.18 18.51
N LYS A 180 -9.64 -16.83 18.74
CA LYS A 180 -8.52 -16.89 17.81
C LYS A 180 -8.58 -18.16 16.96
N ILE A 181 -8.48 -18.00 15.66
CA ILE A 181 -8.45 -19.06 14.65
C ILE A 181 -7.00 -19.40 14.36
N ASP A 182 -6.66 -20.68 14.53
CA ASP A 182 -5.35 -21.25 14.19
C ASP A 182 -5.44 -21.96 12.84
N TYR A 183 -4.69 -21.49 11.85
CA TYR A 183 -4.74 -22.02 10.49
C TYR A 183 -3.86 -23.25 10.27
N ASN A 184 -2.92 -23.54 11.18
CA ASN A 184 -1.99 -24.65 11.03
C ASN A 184 -2.64 -26.02 11.25
N ASP A 185 -3.91 -26.05 11.68
CA ASP A 185 -4.61 -27.28 12.03
C ASP A 185 -6.06 -27.24 11.51
N ILE A 186 -6.24 -27.82 10.32
CA ILE A 186 -7.54 -27.92 9.61
C ILE A 186 -8.57 -28.69 10.45
N THR A 187 -8.14 -29.58 11.36
CA THR A 187 -9.06 -30.35 12.21
C THR A 187 -9.79 -29.49 13.25
N LYS A 188 -9.30 -28.26 13.49
CA LYS A 188 -9.90 -27.31 14.43
C LYS A 188 -10.99 -26.42 13.83
N ILE A 189 -11.28 -26.54 12.53
CA ILE A 189 -12.35 -25.77 11.89
C ILE A 189 -13.69 -26.00 12.61
N GLY A 190 -14.37 -24.91 12.96
CA GLY A 190 -15.70 -24.90 13.56
C GLY A 190 -15.69 -24.87 15.09
N ILE A 191 -14.52 -24.90 15.74
CA ILE A 191 -14.43 -24.72 17.19
C ILE A 191 -14.89 -23.32 17.58
N GLY A 192 -14.49 -22.29 16.82
CA GLY A 192 -14.90 -20.91 17.04
C GLY A 192 -16.42 -20.75 16.94
N ALA A 193 -17.00 -21.25 15.85
CA ALA A 193 -18.44 -21.28 15.65
C ALA A 193 -19.20 -22.01 16.78
N THR A 194 -18.68 -23.15 17.24
CA THR A 194 -19.29 -23.94 18.33
C THR A 194 -19.23 -23.20 19.68
N ARG A 195 -18.12 -22.53 19.97
CA ARG A 195 -17.96 -21.71 21.18
C ARG A 195 -18.87 -20.48 21.15
N LEU A 196 -18.96 -19.78 20.01
CA LEU A 196 -19.86 -18.64 19.84
C LEU A 196 -21.33 -19.08 19.98
N LYS A 197 -21.71 -20.19 19.37
CA LYS A 197 -23.05 -20.79 19.53
C LYS A 197 -23.40 -21.00 21.00
N SER A 198 -22.49 -21.61 21.75
CA SER A 198 -22.68 -21.88 23.18
C SER A 198 -22.77 -20.60 24.00
N PHE A 199 -21.97 -19.59 23.67
CA PHE A 199 -22.02 -18.26 24.27
C PHE A 199 -23.39 -17.58 24.05
N LEU A 200 -23.87 -17.52 22.80
CA LEU A 200 -25.14 -16.87 22.48
C LEU A 200 -26.35 -17.60 23.07
N LYS A 201 -26.34 -18.95 23.10
CA LYS A 201 -27.40 -19.71 23.80
C LYS A 201 -27.47 -19.37 25.28
N LYS A 202 -26.31 -19.23 25.96
CA LYS A 202 -26.26 -18.82 27.38
C LYS A 202 -26.77 -17.41 27.61
N LYS A 203 -26.70 -16.53 26.60
CA LYS A 203 -27.25 -15.18 26.63
C LYS A 203 -28.77 -15.13 26.36
N GLY A 204 -29.40 -16.25 26.05
CA GLY A 204 -30.84 -16.32 25.80
C GLY A 204 -31.25 -15.84 24.40
N ILE A 205 -30.31 -15.77 23.46
CA ILE A 205 -30.60 -15.42 22.07
C ILE A 205 -31.43 -16.52 21.41
N ASP A 206 -32.42 -16.12 20.58
CA ASP A 206 -33.31 -17.02 19.84
C ASP A 206 -32.55 -18.11 19.08
N GLU A 207 -33.06 -19.34 19.12
CA GLU A 207 -32.37 -20.50 18.55
C GLU A 207 -32.20 -20.42 17.03
N LYS A 208 -33.16 -19.83 16.30
CA LYS A 208 -33.04 -19.65 14.85
C LYS A 208 -31.93 -18.64 14.55
N LEU A 209 -31.87 -17.54 15.30
CA LEU A 209 -30.82 -16.53 15.15
C LEU A 209 -29.43 -17.10 15.47
N VAL A 210 -29.30 -17.82 16.58
CA VAL A 210 -28.05 -18.52 16.94
C VAL A 210 -27.62 -19.48 15.84
N ARG A 211 -28.56 -20.23 15.25
CA ARG A 211 -28.26 -21.15 14.13
C ARG A 211 -27.70 -20.41 12.93
N LYS A 212 -28.32 -19.30 12.51
CA LYS A 212 -27.84 -18.47 11.38
C LYS A 212 -26.41 -17.98 11.63
N ILE A 213 -26.16 -17.41 12.81
CA ILE A 213 -24.84 -16.89 13.21
C ILE A 213 -23.81 -18.01 13.22
N SER A 214 -24.15 -19.18 13.76
CA SER A 214 -23.24 -20.33 13.81
C SER A 214 -22.81 -20.80 12.43
N ILE A 215 -23.74 -20.87 11.47
CA ILE A 215 -23.45 -21.28 10.10
C ILE A 215 -22.51 -20.25 9.44
N ALA A 216 -22.85 -18.96 9.51
CA ALA A 216 -22.03 -17.91 8.94
C ALA A 216 -20.61 -17.86 9.56
N THR A 217 -20.52 -18.08 10.88
CA THR A 217 -19.23 -18.13 11.58
C THR A 217 -18.38 -19.33 11.16
N TYR A 218 -19.00 -20.51 10.97
CA TYR A 218 -18.30 -21.70 10.50
C TYR A 218 -17.68 -21.48 9.11
N GLU A 219 -18.46 -20.90 8.18
CA GLU A 219 -17.97 -20.60 6.84
C GLU A 219 -16.83 -19.57 6.85
N ALA A 220 -16.94 -18.55 7.71
CA ALA A 220 -15.88 -17.56 7.88
C ALA A 220 -14.60 -18.20 8.45
N GLU A 221 -14.73 -19.05 9.47
CA GLU A 221 -13.61 -19.78 10.10
C GLU A 221 -12.94 -20.72 9.11
N ALA A 222 -13.71 -21.51 8.35
CA ALA A 222 -13.20 -22.38 7.30
C ALA A 222 -12.45 -21.58 6.23
N ASN A 223 -12.96 -20.42 5.82
CA ASN A 223 -12.29 -19.57 4.84
C ASN A 223 -10.93 -19.07 5.34
N VAL A 224 -10.82 -18.67 6.61
CA VAL A 224 -9.53 -18.32 7.21
C VAL A 224 -8.58 -19.51 7.13
N VAL A 225 -8.97 -20.67 7.66
CA VAL A 225 -8.07 -21.83 7.75
C VAL A 225 -7.62 -22.33 6.37
N ILE A 226 -8.51 -22.34 5.38
CA ILE A 226 -8.23 -22.92 4.07
C ILE A 226 -7.51 -21.95 3.14
N HIS A 227 -7.91 -20.68 3.14
CA HIS A 227 -7.51 -19.74 2.09
C HIS A 227 -6.54 -18.66 2.57
N SER A 228 -6.43 -18.38 3.87
CA SER A 228 -5.64 -17.23 4.30
C SER A 228 -4.13 -17.44 4.30
N GLU A 229 -3.68 -18.66 4.64
CA GLU A 229 -2.29 -18.96 5.01
C GLU A 229 -1.81 -18.14 6.25
N SER A 230 -2.74 -17.73 7.12
CA SER A 230 -2.48 -16.91 8.31
C SER A 230 -3.50 -17.14 9.42
N TYR A 231 -3.22 -16.62 10.61
CA TYR A 231 -4.17 -16.67 11.72
C TYR A 231 -5.36 -15.73 11.46
N GLY A 232 -6.46 -15.95 12.20
CA GLY A 232 -7.60 -15.06 12.19
C GLY A 232 -8.25 -14.89 13.55
N GLU A 233 -9.22 -13.98 13.63
CA GLU A 233 -9.90 -13.61 14.86
C GLU A 233 -11.40 -13.43 14.61
N ILE A 234 -12.21 -13.85 15.58
CA ILE A 234 -13.66 -13.69 15.60
C ILE A 234 -14.01 -12.78 16.78
N TYR A 235 -14.71 -11.70 16.50
CA TYR A 235 -15.27 -10.80 17.51
C TYR A 235 -16.79 -10.74 17.37
N CYS A 236 -17.50 -10.77 18.49
CA CYS A 236 -18.95 -10.63 18.51
C CYS A 236 -19.41 -9.63 19.57
N TRP A 237 -20.32 -8.73 19.17
CA TRP A 237 -21.01 -7.80 20.07
C TRP A 237 -22.49 -8.14 20.10
N GLU A 238 -23.03 -8.25 21.30
CA GLU A 238 -24.47 -8.25 21.52
C GLU A 238 -24.93 -6.81 21.73
N LEU A 239 -25.68 -6.27 20.77
CA LEU A 239 -26.30 -4.94 20.85
C LEU A 239 -27.77 -5.08 21.25
N GLU A 240 -28.46 -3.97 21.48
CA GLU A 240 -29.86 -3.96 21.91
C GLU A 240 -30.77 -4.73 20.93
N ASP A 241 -30.74 -4.36 19.65
CA ASP A 241 -31.60 -4.92 18.60
C ASP A 241 -30.88 -5.85 17.61
N SER A 242 -29.58 -6.09 17.80
CA SER A 242 -28.79 -6.86 16.84
C SER A 242 -27.59 -7.56 17.47
N ILE A 243 -27.05 -8.52 16.74
CA ILE A 243 -25.77 -9.15 16.99
C ILE A 243 -24.85 -8.79 15.84
N ARG A 244 -23.63 -8.38 16.19
CA ARG A 244 -22.62 -8.01 15.21
C ARG A 244 -21.43 -8.94 15.31
N LEU A 245 -20.98 -9.42 14.16
CA LEU A 245 -19.88 -10.36 14.02
C LEU A 245 -18.82 -9.74 13.12
N LEU A 246 -17.57 -9.79 13.56
CA LEU A 246 -16.42 -9.32 12.79
C LEU A 246 -15.40 -10.46 12.72
N ILE A 247 -15.02 -10.84 11.51
CA ILE A 247 -13.93 -11.78 11.25
C ILE A 247 -12.78 -10.99 10.65
N LYS A 248 -11.61 -11.14 11.25
CA LYS A 248 -10.35 -10.61 10.74
C LYS A 248 -9.46 -11.76 10.33
N ASP A 249 -9.05 -11.73 9.08
CA ASP A 249 -8.02 -12.55 8.49
C ASP A 249 -6.80 -11.68 8.20
N TYR A 250 -5.60 -12.19 8.47
CA TYR A 250 -4.32 -11.50 8.24
C TYR A 250 -3.52 -12.14 7.10
N GLY A 251 -4.17 -12.90 6.24
CA GLY A 251 -3.56 -13.70 5.18
C GLY A 251 -3.32 -12.98 3.86
N LYS A 252 -3.33 -13.75 2.77
CA LYS A 252 -3.10 -13.23 1.42
C LYS A 252 -4.26 -12.42 0.84
N GLY A 253 -5.43 -12.42 1.49
CA GLY A 253 -6.61 -11.74 0.97
C GLY A 253 -7.23 -12.40 -0.26
N ILE A 254 -8.32 -11.82 -0.74
CA ILE A 254 -9.09 -12.20 -1.94
C ILE A 254 -8.83 -11.17 -3.05
N GLU A 255 -8.30 -11.62 -4.18
CA GLU A 255 -7.98 -10.76 -5.33
C GLU A 255 -9.24 -10.20 -6.01
N ASN A 256 -10.26 -11.04 -6.20
CA ASN A 256 -11.53 -10.65 -6.80
C ASN A 256 -12.69 -11.13 -5.93
N VAL A 257 -13.22 -10.20 -5.11
CA VAL A 257 -14.32 -10.47 -4.18
C VAL A 257 -15.61 -10.82 -4.93
N GLU A 258 -15.89 -10.19 -6.07
CA GLU A 258 -17.09 -10.48 -6.86
C GLU A 258 -17.10 -11.91 -7.38
N LEU A 259 -15.95 -12.38 -7.84
CA LEU A 259 -15.78 -13.76 -8.29
C LEU A 259 -15.88 -14.75 -7.12
N ALA A 260 -15.27 -14.42 -5.98
CA ALA A 260 -15.34 -15.24 -4.76
C ALA A 260 -16.75 -15.32 -4.15
N MET A 261 -17.64 -14.38 -4.51
CA MET A 261 -19.05 -14.39 -4.13
C MET A 261 -19.94 -15.29 -5.01
N GLN A 262 -19.39 -15.92 -6.06
CA GLN A 262 -20.15 -16.84 -6.91
C GLN A 262 -20.19 -18.24 -6.30
N GLU A 263 -21.40 -18.82 -6.21
CA GLU A 263 -21.57 -20.19 -5.73
C GLU A 263 -20.78 -21.19 -6.59
N GLY A 264 -20.06 -22.10 -5.93
CA GLY A 264 -19.22 -23.09 -6.59
C GLY A 264 -17.79 -22.61 -6.93
N TYR A 265 -17.50 -21.31 -6.81
CA TYR A 265 -16.15 -20.79 -7.02
C TYR A 265 -15.28 -20.98 -5.77
N SER A 266 -14.12 -21.62 -5.92
CA SER A 266 -13.20 -21.89 -4.82
C SER A 266 -11.76 -22.02 -5.31
N THR A 267 -10.82 -21.43 -4.57
CA THR A 267 -9.38 -21.52 -4.80
C THR A 267 -8.71 -22.63 -3.98
N ALA A 268 -9.49 -23.52 -3.36
CA ALA A 268 -8.97 -24.62 -2.55
C ALA A 268 -8.25 -25.67 -3.42
N THR A 269 -7.19 -26.26 -2.88
CA THR A 269 -6.44 -27.35 -3.51
C THR A 269 -7.28 -28.63 -3.60
N GLU A 270 -6.91 -29.57 -4.48
CA GLU A 270 -7.63 -30.85 -4.61
C GLU A 270 -7.63 -31.68 -3.33
N GLU A 271 -6.54 -31.64 -2.57
CA GLU A 271 -6.41 -32.30 -1.26
C GLU A 271 -7.44 -31.77 -0.25
N VAL A 272 -7.64 -30.45 -0.21
CA VAL A 272 -8.64 -29.81 0.66
C VAL A 272 -10.06 -30.16 0.21
N ARG A 273 -10.30 -30.25 -1.10
CA ARG A 273 -11.61 -30.67 -1.65
C ARG A 273 -11.93 -32.12 -1.37
N ALA A 274 -10.93 -33.02 -1.41
CA ALA A 274 -11.10 -34.43 -1.07
C ALA A 274 -11.53 -34.65 0.40
N GLN A 275 -11.21 -33.69 1.28
CA GLN A 275 -11.64 -33.68 2.68
C GLN A 275 -13.05 -33.10 2.89
N GLY A 276 -13.77 -32.75 1.81
CA GLY A 276 -15.13 -32.22 1.87
C GLY A 276 -15.22 -30.70 2.05
N PHE A 277 -14.11 -29.98 1.97
CA PHE A 277 -14.06 -28.52 2.05
C PHE A 277 -13.97 -27.86 0.67
N GLY A 278 -14.10 -26.53 0.61
CA GLY A 278 -13.80 -25.80 -0.62
C GLY A 278 -14.80 -26.01 -1.76
N ALA A 279 -16.06 -26.32 -1.45
CA ALA A 279 -17.17 -26.42 -2.42
C ALA A 279 -17.62 -25.07 -3.00
N GLY A 280 -17.03 -23.96 -2.57
CA GLY A 280 -17.33 -22.61 -3.07
C GLY A 280 -18.65 -22.02 -2.55
N MET A 281 -19.13 -22.48 -1.39
CA MET A 281 -20.39 -21.99 -0.78
C MET A 281 -20.17 -20.99 0.35
N GLY A 282 -18.93 -20.75 0.80
CA GLY A 282 -18.65 -20.03 2.04
C GLY A 282 -19.15 -18.58 2.08
N LEU A 283 -18.63 -17.71 1.20
CA LEU A 283 -19.06 -16.31 1.13
C LEU A 283 -20.55 -16.13 0.75
N PRO A 284 -21.10 -16.90 -0.22
CA PRO A 284 -22.54 -16.92 -0.49
C PRO A 284 -23.38 -17.27 0.75
N ASN A 285 -23.01 -18.31 1.51
CA ASN A 285 -23.72 -18.73 2.72
C ASN A 285 -23.67 -17.65 3.80
N MET A 286 -22.50 -17.03 4.03
CA MET A 286 -22.37 -15.92 4.98
C MET A 286 -23.34 -14.78 4.63
N LYS A 287 -23.39 -14.37 3.35
CA LYS A 287 -24.31 -13.34 2.88
C LYS A 287 -25.78 -13.75 2.98
N ARG A 288 -26.10 -15.03 2.77
CA ARG A 288 -27.46 -15.57 2.86
C ARG A 288 -27.99 -15.60 4.29
N PHE A 289 -27.13 -15.85 5.28
CA PHE A 289 -27.54 -16.02 6.67
C PHE A 289 -27.41 -14.75 7.51
N SER A 290 -26.70 -13.73 7.03
CA SER A 290 -26.64 -12.39 7.66
C SER A 290 -27.66 -11.44 7.04
N ASP A 291 -28.14 -10.45 7.81
CA ASP A 291 -29.05 -9.42 7.29
C ASP A 291 -28.27 -8.35 6.52
N LYS A 292 -27.05 -8.05 6.98
CA LYS A 292 -26.09 -7.22 6.25
C LYS A 292 -24.70 -7.82 6.36
N MET A 293 -23.93 -7.69 5.29
CA MET A 293 -22.54 -8.14 5.22
C MET A 293 -21.72 -7.14 4.42
N THR A 294 -20.51 -6.84 4.90
CA THR A 294 -19.47 -6.21 4.09
C THR A 294 -18.23 -7.07 4.11
N ILE A 295 -17.48 -7.04 3.00
CA ILE A 295 -16.18 -7.66 2.88
C ILE A 295 -15.20 -6.58 2.46
N ILE A 296 -14.08 -6.49 3.15
CA ILE A 296 -12.92 -5.68 2.77
C ILE A 296 -11.79 -6.66 2.57
N SER A 297 -11.21 -6.65 1.38
CA SER A 297 -10.12 -7.55 1.03
C SER A 297 -9.08 -6.81 0.22
N GLU A 298 -7.81 -7.06 0.51
CA GLU A 298 -6.70 -6.55 -0.28
C GLU A 298 -5.63 -7.64 -0.42
N SER A 299 -5.12 -7.83 -1.64
CA SER A 299 -4.10 -8.83 -1.92
C SER A 299 -2.85 -8.59 -1.07
N GLY A 300 -2.39 -9.64 -0.38
CA GLY A 300 -1.30 -9.65 0.58
C GLY A 300 -1.60 -9.02 1.95
N LYS A 301 -2.86 -8.68 2.27
CA LYS A 301 -3.23 -7.99 3.53
C LYS A 301 -4.41 -8.58 4.29
N GLY A 302 -4.96 -9.68 3.82
CA GLY A 302 -6.03 -10.42 4.48
C GLY A 302 -7.42 -9.90 4.17
N VAL A 303 -8.39 -10.32 4.97
CA VAL A 303 -9.82 -10.07 4.75
C VAL A 303 -10.48 -9.64 6.05
N ILE A 304 -11.33 -8.61 5.99
CA ILE A 304 -12.25 -8.26 7.06
C ILE A 304 -13.66 -8.51 6.59
N ILE A 305 -14.40 -9.32 7.34
CA ILE A 305 -15.81 -9.58 7.11
C ILE A 305 -16.59 -9.04 8.31
N GLU A 306 -17.46 -8.07 8.08
CA GLU A 306 -18.42 -7.59 9.08
C GLU A 306 -19.80 -8.11 8.69
N MET A 307 -20.49 -8.75 9.64
CA MET A 307 -21.86 -9.23 9.50
C MET A 307 -22.74 -8.69 10.62
N LEU A 308 -23.98 -8.34 10.26
CA LEU A 308 -25.00 -7.88 11.19
C LEU A 308 -26.21 -8.81 11.11
N PHE A 309 -26.77 -9.14 12.28
CA PHE A 309 -27.95 -9.97 12.43
C PHE A 309 -28.95 -9.28 13.37
N PHE A 310 -30.19 -9.06 12.96
CA PHE A 310 -31.21 -8.46 13.82
C PHE A 310 -31.87 -9.51 14.72
N LYS A 311 -32.25 -9.09 15.93
CA LYS A 311 -32.93 -9.93 16.92
C LYS A 311 -34.38 -10.23 16.56
#